data_AF-A0AAN5D9S0-F1
#
_entry.id   AF-A0AAN5D9S0-F1
#
_cell.length_a   1.000
_cell.length_b   1.000
_cell.length_c   1.000
_cell.angle_alpha   90.00
_cell.angle_beta   90.00
_cell.angle_gamma   90.00
#
_symmetry.space_group_name_H-M   'P 1'
#
loop_
_entity.id
_entity.type
_entity.pdbx_description
1 polymer ?
#
loop_
_entity_poly.entity_id
_entity_poly.type
_entity_poly.pdbx_seq_one_letter_code
_entity_poly.pdbx_strand_id
1 'polypeptide(L)'
;EKKKEEEKKIIERTMTQLKQILPVLSSPSACSWGEWIEIDSQCSASCGMCGVRVSARRKCHPEGCNCSGPSTRYEDCGEGICQDRHKPCCGFYQQATVNGVETCIDPVKGIEVTPSIRRAPSLKREEHARKLSSSTCRGIWSPFSASLLSSCDSSCGLCAHRAVAERQCIPEGCTCEGSNKLYERCGEKPCWNKKGGCCEGASIVLIDGKRVCKEIN
;
A
#
# COMPACT_ATOMS: atom_id res chain seq x y z
N GLU A 1 -59.31 -34.27 -17.87
CA GLU A 1 -58.07 -34.91 -17.36
C GLU A 1 -56.82 -34.55 -18.17
N LYS A 2 -56.80 -34.71 -19.50
CA LYS A 2 -55.63 -34.42 -20.35
C LYS A 2 -54.99 -33.03 -20.15
N LYS A 3 -55.81 -31.97 -20.02
CA LYS A 3 -55.32 -30.59 -19.81
C LYS A 3 -54.52 -30.42 -18.50
N LYS A 4 -54.90 -31.13 -17.44
CA LYS A 4 -54.28 -31.04 -16.12
C LYS A 4 -52.92 -31.77 -16.08
N GLU A 5 -52.80 -32.84 -16.87
CA GLU A 5 -51.56 -33.59 -17.06
C GLU A 5 -50.53 -32.79 -17.89
N GLU A 6 -51.00 -32.00 -18.86
CA GLU A 6 -50.15 -31.13 -19.67
C GLU A 6 -49.58 -29.96 -18.86
N GLU A 7 -50.40 -29.31 -18.02
CA GLU A 7 -49.95 -28.26 -17.11
C GLU A 7 -48.91 -28.77 -16.10
N LYS A 8 -49.09 -29.98 -15.57
CA LYS A 8 -48.12 -30.60 -14.65
C LYS A 8 -46.76 -30.82 -15.30
N LYS A 9 -46.74 -31.30 -16.54
CA LYS A 9 -45.50 -31.50 -17.32
C LYS A 9 -44.79 -30.19 -17.64
N ILE A 10 -45.54 -29.12 -17.89
CA ILE A 10 -44.96 -27.79 -18.07
C ILE A 10 -44.32 -27.33 -16.77
N ILE A 11 -45.02 -27.39 -15.63
CA ILE A 11 -44.50 -26.99 -14.32
C ILE A 11 -43.26 -27.79 -13.93
N GLU A 12 -43.25 -29.11 -14.15
CA GLU A 12 -42.07 -29.96 -13.89
C GLU A 12 -40.88 -29.59 -14.77
N ARG A 13 -41.10 -29.29 -16.05
CA ARG A 13 -40.04 -28.81 -16.97
C ARG A 13 -39.50 -27.44 -16.57
N THR A 14 -40.38 -26.52 -16.17
CA THR A 14 -39.99 -25.18 -15.70
C THR A 14 -39.24 -25.25 -14.38
N MET A 15 -39.67 -26.10 -13.44
CA MET A 15 -38.95 -26.37 -12.18
C MET A 15 -37.58 -27.03 -12.42
N THR A 16 -37.47 -27.92 -13.41
CA THR A 16 -36.20 -28.55 -13.77
C THR A 16 -35.25 -27.56 -14.45
N GLN A 17 -35.75 -26.69 -15.34
CA GLN A 17 -34.97 -25.58 -15.88
C GLN A 17 -34.55 -24.57 -14.80
N LEU A 18 -35.44 -24.20 -13.87
CA LEU A 18 -35.09 -23.32 -12.75
C LEU A 18 -34.00 -23.93 -11.86
N LYS A 19 -34.07 -25.25 -11.57
CA LYS A 19 -33.04 -25.96 -10.80
C LYS A 19 -31.67 -26.01 -11.50
N GLN A 20 -31.63 -25.97 -12.82
CA GLN A 20 -30.39 -25.87 -13.60
C GLN A 20 -29.85 -24.43 -13.69
N ILE A 21 -30.71 -23.41 -13.51
CA ILE A 21 -30.34 -21.99 -13.48
C ILE A 21 -29.99 -21.50 -12.04
N LEU A 22 -30.39 -22.26 -11.02
CA LEU A 22 -30.15 -21.97 -9.60
C LEU A 22 -28.69 -22.02 -9.09
N PRO A 23 -27.64 -22.54 -9.77
CA PRO A 23 -26.27 -22.33 -9.29
C PRO A 23 -25.75 -20.90 -9.56
N VAL A 24 -26.54 -20.02 -10.21
CA VAL A 24 -26.15 -18.62 -10.47
C VAL A 24 -26.60 -17.66 -9.34
N LEU A 25 -27.39 -18.13 -8.37
CA LEU A 25 -28.00 -17.27 -7.33
C LEU A 25 -27.80 -17.77 -5.89
N SER A 26 -26.77 -18.57 -5.62
CA SER A 26 -26.42 -18.97 -4.25
C SER A 26 -25.33 -18.07 -3.65
N SER A 27 -25.76 -17.04 -2.91
CA SER A 27 -24.99 -16.22 -1.97
C SER A 27 -23.87 -15.35 -2.55
N PRO A 28 -23.56 -14.19 -1.95
CA PRO A 28 -22.32 -13.50 -2.25
C PRO A 28 -21.20 -14.47 -1.88
N SER A 29 -20.49 -15.01 -2.87
CA SER A 29 -19.12 -15.46 -2.64
C SER A 29 -18.44 -14.28 -1.96
N ALA A 30 -18.14 -14.41 -0.67
CA ALA A 30 -17.56 -13.32 0.09
C ALA A 30 -16.25 -12.96 -0.62
N CYS A 31 -16.26 -11.85 -1.36
CA CYS A 31 -15.14 -11.44 -2.18
C CYS A 31 -13.92 -11.34 -1.26
N SER A 32 -12.88 -12.10 -1.57
CA SER A 32 -11.70 -12.18 -0.75
C SER A 32 -10.47 -11.79 -1.55
N TRP A 33 -9.53 -11.16 -0.87
CA TRP A 33 -8.23 -10.86 -1.45
C TRP A 33 -7.44 -12.15 -1.63
N GLY A 34 -6.90 -12.36 -2.82
CA GLY A 34 -5.86 -13.35 -3.06
C GLY A 34 -4.54 -12.96 -2.40
N GLU A 35 -3.55 -13.85 -2.53
CA GLU A 35 -2.20 -13.61 -2.03
C GLU A 35 -1.54 -12.44 -2.77
N TRP A 36 -0.61 -11.81 -2.06
CA TRP A 36 0.24 -10.80 -2.67
C TRP A 36 1.36 -11.46 -3.47
N ILE A 37 1.52 -10.99 -4.69
CA ILE A 37 2.59 -11.38 -5.60
C ILE A 37 3.57 -10.22 -5.61
N GLU A 38 4.77 -10.45 -5.08
CA GLU A 38 5.85 -9.46 -5.12
C GLU A 38 6.31 -9.24 -6.57
N ILE A 39 6.57 -7.99 -6.94
CA ILE A 39 6.92 -7.56 -8.29
C ILE A 39 8.14 -6.67 -8.20
N ASP A 40 9.11 -6.92 -9.05
CA ASP A 40 10.21 -5.99 -9.24
C ASP A 40 9.81 -4.94 -10.27
N SER A 41 9.63 -3.69 -9.82
CA SER A 41 9.29 -2.57 -10.70
C SER A 41 10.30 -1.44 -10.57
N GLN A 42 10.47 -0.71 -11.66
CA GLN A 42 11.44 0.39 -11.73
C GLN A 42 11.05 1.52 -10.79
N CYS A 43 12.05 2.05 -10.08
CA CYS A 43 11.87 3.18 -9.21
C CYS A 43 11.59 4.47 -9.98
N SER A 44 10.64 5.28 -9.51
CA SER A 44 10.31 6.56 -10.15
C SER A 44 11.39 7.65 -9.99
N ALA A 45 12.36 7.45 -9.11
CA ALA A 45 13.53 8.30 -8.95
C ALA A 45 14.77 7.46 -8.67
N SER A 46 15.94 7.97 -9.03
CA SER A 46 17.21 7.23 -8.91
C SER A 46 18.01 7.58 -7.65
N CYS A 47 17.57 8.54 -6.82
CA CYS A 47 18.32 9.01 -5.65
C CYS A 47 17.39 9.57 -4.56
N GLY A 48 17.96 9.75 -3.36
CA GLY A 48 17.40 10.53 -2.26
C GLY A 48 16.29 9.87 -1.48
N MET A 49 16.01 8.58 -1.71
CA MET A 49 14.76 7.92 -1.30
C MET A 49 13.52 8.71 -1.74
N CYS A 50 13.61 9.34 -2.92
CA CYS A 50 12.57 10.21 -3.48
C CYS A 50 11.60 9.47 -4.39
N GLY A 51 11.91 8.22 -4.74
CA GLY A 51 11.14 7.44 -5.68
C GLY A 51 10.19 6.50 -4.98
N VAL A 52 9.17 6.07 -5.71
CA VAL A 52 8.24 5.03 -5.28
C VAL A 52 8.20 3.97 -6.37
N ARG A 53 8.16 2.70 -5.96
CA ARG A 53 7.96 1.56 -6.85
C ARG A 53 6.80 0.70 -6.38
N VAL A 54 6.21 -0.06 -7.30
CA VAL A 54 5.24 -1.09 -6.98
C VAL A 54 6.00 -2.31 -6.46
N SER A 55 5.72 -2.70 -5.22
CA SER A 55 6.39 -3.83 -4.56
C SER A 55 5.59 -5.12 -4.69
N ALA A 56 4.26 -5.06 -4.72
CA ALA A 56 3.42 -6.23 -4.88
C ALA A 56 2.03 -5.91 -5.46
N ARG A 57 1.38 -6.92 -6.04
CA ARG A 57 -0.05 -6.86 -6.43
C ARG A 57 -0.81 -8.07 -5.95
N ARG A 58 -2.12 -7.93 -5.80
CA ARG A 58 -3.04 -9.03 -5.51
C ARG A 58 -4.33 -8.85 -6.31
N LYS A 59 -5.03 -9.95 -6.55
CA LYS A 59 -6.32 -9.95 -7.24
C LYS A 59 -7.45 -10.31 -6.29
N CYS A 60 -8.64 -9.80 -6.58
CA CYS A 60 -9.84 -10.18 -5.87
C CYS A 60 -10.36 -11.50 -6.42
N HIS A 61 -10.81 -12.40 -5.54
CA HIS A 61 -11.38 -13.68 -5.90
C HIS A 61 -12.83 -13.79 -5.39
N PRO A 62 -13.75 -14.43 -6.16
CA PRO A 62 -13.58 -14.90 -7.53
C PRO A 62 -13.32 -13.78 -8.57
N GLU A 63 -12.85 -14.13 -9.76
CA GLU A 63 -12.70 -13.14 -10.84
C GLU A 63 -14.04 -12.42 -11.10
N GLY A 64 -14.02 -11.09 -11.18
CA GLY A 64 -15.22 -10.26 -11.29
C GLY A 64 -15.82 -9.80 -9.94
N CYS A 65 -15.30 -10.27 -8.81
CA CYS A 65 -15.69 -9.78 -7.48
C CYS A 65 -15.05 -8.41 -7.17
N ASN A 66 -15.71 -7.61 -6.33
CA ASN A 66 -15.24 -6.27 -5.95
C ASN A 66 -14.76 -6.28 -4.49
N CYS A 67 -13.45 -6.37 -4.28
CA CYS A 67 -12.85 -6.36 -2.96
C CYS A 67 -12.58 -4.93 -2.49
N SER A 68 -12.86 -4.65 -1.21
CA SER A 68 -12.51 -3.37 -0.60
C SER A 68 -11.05 -3.36 -0.13
N GLY A 69 -10.32 -2.31 -0.47
CA GLY A 69 -8.92 -2.10 -0.09
C GLY A 69 -7.95 -2.10 -1.28
N PRO A 70 -6.64 -2.02 -1.01
CA PRO A 70 -5.63 -1.86 -2.05
C PRO A 70 -5.38 -3.18 -2.79
N SER A 71 -5.31 -3.13 -4.13
CA SER A 71 -4.84 -4.22 -4.99
C SER A 71 -3.32 -4.17 -5.23
N THR A 72 -2.69 -3.04 -4.91
CA THR A 72 -1.28 -2.77 -5.17
C THR A 72 -0.59 -2.26 -3.91
N ARG A 73 0.61 -2.76 -3.62
CA ARG A 73 1.53 -2.24 -2.59
C ARG A 73 2.64 -1.42 -3.24
N TYR A 74 3.06 -0.39 -2.52
CA TYR A 74 4.12 0.52 -2.92
C TYR A 74 5.20 0.57 -1.84
N GLU A 75 6.41 0.88 -2.24
CA GLU A 75 7.55 1.11 -1.34
C GLU A 75 8.41 2.27 -1.84
N ASP A 76 9.09 2.94 -0.91
CA ASP A 76 10.06 3.99 -1.21
C ASP A 76 11.34 3.37 -1.79
N CYS A 77 11.95 4.08 -2.75
CA CYS A 77 13.11 3.60 -3.49
C CYS A 77 13.96 4.77 -4.02
N GLY A 78 15.06 4.44 -4.71
CA GLY A 78 16.02 5.42 -5.21
C GLY A 78 17.06 5.73 -4.14
N GLU A 79 17.83 4.70 -3.77
CA GLU A 79 18.84 4.77 -2.71
C GLU A 79 19.96 5.79 -3.03
N GLY A 80 20.74 6.13 -1.99
CA GLY A 80 21.80 7.13 -2.10
C GLY A 80 21.30 8.57 -1.98
N ILE A 81 22.23 9.52 -2.01
CA ILE A 81 21.92 10.96 -1.93
C ILE A 81 21.76 11.57 -3.33
N CYS A 82 20.88 12.57 -3.45
CA CYS A 82 20.85 13.41 -4.64
C CYS A 82 21.91 14.53 -4.53
N GLN A 83 22.92 14.51 -5.41
CA GLN A 83 24.02 15.49 -5.39
C GLN A 83 23.61 16.89 -5.86
N ASP A 84 22.70 16.97 -6.83
CA ASP A 84 22.35 18.23 -7.51
C ASP A 84 21.16 18.98 -6.88
N ARG A 85 20.74 18.59 -5.68
CA ARG A 85 19.58 19.19 -5.00
C ARG A 85 19.98 19.90 -3.71
N HIS A 86 19.32 21.03 -3.45
CA HIS A 86 19.42 21.73 -2.16
C HIS A 86 19.00 20.86 -0.96
N LYS A 87 18.25 19.77 -1.19
CA LYS A 87 18.02 18.70 -0.21
C LYS A 87 18.47 17.35 -0.80
N PRO A 88 19.43 16.66 -0.17
CA PRO A 88 19.98 15.40 -0.68
C PRO A 88 19.03 14.20 -0.48
N CYS A 89 18.12 14.27 0.49
CA CYS A 89 17.13 13.25 0.80
C CYS A 89 15.71 13.83 0.79
N CYS A 90 14.72 13.00 0.43
CA CYS A 90 13.31 13.36 0.37
C CYS A 90 12.55 13.04 1.64
N GLY A 91 11.45 13.79 1.87
CA GLY A 91 10.55 13.56 3.00
C GLY A 91 11.27 13.66 4.34
N PHE A 92 11.19 12.59 5.13
CA PHE A 92 11.78 12.47 6.46
C PHE A 92 13.14 11.74 6.47
N TYR A 93 13.61 11.28 5.31
CA TYR A 93 14.92 10.64 5.20
C TYR A 93 16.03 11.64 5.49
N GLN A 94 17.03 11.20 6.25
CA GLN A 94 18.19 12.01 6.61
C GLN A 94 19.43 11.48 5.93
N GLN A 95 20.30 12.40 5.51
CA GLN A 95 21.61 12.03 5.00
C GLN A 95 22.45 11.46 6.15
N ALA A 96 23.03 10.29 5.92
CA ALA A 96 24.01 9.68 6.80
C ALA A 96 25.10 8.99 5.99
N THR A 97 26.21 8.68 6.65
CA THR A 97 27.30 7.91 6.06
C THR A 97 27.26 6.51 6.66
N VAL A 98 26.94 5.51 5.83
CA VAL A 98 26.92 4.09 6.23
C VAL A 98 28.03 3.38 5.47
N ASN A 99 28.98 2.76 6.18
CA ASN A 99 30.15 2.10 5.59
C ASN A 99 30.97 2.98 4.62
N GLY A 100 31.07 4.28 4.90
CA GLY A 100 31.80 5.23 4.05
C GLY A 100 31.04 5.71 2.81
N VAL A 101 29.79 5.27 2.61
CA VAL A 101 28.91 5.69 1.51
C VAL A 101 27.84 6.65 2.06
N GLU A 102 27.68 7.80 1.41
CA GLU A 102 26.60 8.73 1.73
C GLU A 102 25.27 8.20 1.19
N THR A 103 24.29 8.05 2.09
CA THR A 103 22.98 7.52 1.76
C THR A 103 21.88 8.21 2.56
N CYS A 104 20.64 8.03 2.12
CA CYS A 104 19.46 8.50 2.81
C CYS A 104 18.96 7.38 3.72
N ILE A 105 19.05 7.58 5.03
CA ILE A 105 18.56 6.64 6.02
C ILE A 105 17.22 7.11 6.55
N ASP A 106 16.37 6.14 6.86
CA ASP A 106 15.31 6.39 7.83
C ASP A 106 16.02 6.62 9.18
N PRO A 107 15.88 7.79 9.82
CA PRO A 107 16.52 8.09 11.10
C PRO A 107 16.16 7.09 12.22
N VAL A 108 15.18 6.21 12.00
CA VAL A 108 14.79 5.12 12.91
C VAL A 108 15.55 3.80 12.66
N LYS A 109 16.14 3.58 11.46
CA LYS A 109 16.88 2.34 11.09
C LYS A 109 18.38 2.36 11.39
N GLY A 110 18.97 3.50 11.80
CA GLY A 110 20.41 3.76 11.76
C GLY A 110 21.24 3.57 13.03
N ILE A 111 20.92 2.64 13.94
CA ILE A 111 21.78 2.33 15.10
C ILE A 111 22.39 0.93 14.97
N GLU A 112 23.29 0.77 13.99
CA GLU A 112 24.35 -0.23 14.08
C GLU A 112 25.67 0.53 14.25
N VAL A 113 26.07 0.79 15.50
CA VAL A 113 27.43 1.24 15.80
C VAL A 113 28.03 0.26 16.80
N THR A 114 28.95 -0.55 16.28
CA THR A 114 29.90 -1.34 17.05
C THR A 114 30.63 -0.44 18.05
N PRO A 115 30.59 -0.71 19.37
CA PRO A 115 31.29 0.12 20.33
C PRO A 115 32.76 -0.33 20.41
N SER A 116 33.66 0.42 19.76
CA SER A 116 35.08 0.42 20.14
C SER A 116 35.23 1.23 21.42
N ILE A 117 35.13 0.55 22.57
CA ILE A 117 35.24 1.15 23.90
C ILE A 117 36.70 1.49 24.19
N ARG A 118 37.06 2.79 24.21
CA ARG A 118 38.14 3.27 25.09
C ARG A 118 37.56 3.54 26.48
N ARG A 119 38.34 3.13 27.49
CA ARG A 119 38.00 2.99 28.91
C ARG A 119 37.71 4.33 29.62
N ALA A 120 36.61 4.32 30.40
CA ALA A 120 36.41 4.74 31.82
C ALA A 120 36.86 6.15 32.31
N PRO A 121 36.36 6.69 33.47
CA PRO A 121 35.49 6.07 34.48
C PRO A 121 34.25 6.89 34.96
N SER A 122 33.31 6.12 35.51
CA SER A 122 32.22 6.36 36.47
C SER A 122 32.13 7.67 37.26
N LEU A 123 30.90 8.18 37.47
CA LEU A 123 30.33 8.54 38.79
C LEU A 123 28.79 8.75 38.75
N LYS A 124 28.07 7.79 39.34
CA LYS A 124 26.84 7.85 40.18
C LYS A 124 25.72 8.88 39.87
N ARG A 125 24.49 8.42 39.59
CA ARG A 125 23.44 7.98 40.55
C ARG A 125 22.02 8.19 39.96
N GLU A 126 21.32 7.07 39.81
CA GLU A 126 19.86 6.83 39.90
C GLU A 126 18.87 7.98 39.61
N GLU A 127 18.14 7.87 38.49
CA GLU A 127 16.69 8.11 38.49
C GLU A 127 15.98 6.99 37.73
N HIS A 128 15.09 6.34 38.46
CA HIS A 128 14.49 5.04 38.16
C HIS A 128 13.24 5.22 37.28
N ALA A 129 13.42 5.67 36.04
CA ALA A 129 12.44 5.42 34.99
C ALA A 129 12.89 4.14 34.27
N ARG A 130 12.14 3.05 34.40
CA ARG A 130 12.32 1.87 33.55
C ARG A 130 12.00 2.24 32.10
N LYS A 131 12.92 2.94 31.43
CA LYS A 131 13.12 2.82 29.98
C LYS A 131 13.55 1.38 29.78
N LEU A 132 12.56 0.51 29.54
CA LEU A 132 12.81 -0.77 28.95
C LEU A 132 13.62 -0.49 27.68
N SER A 133 14.87 -0.94 27.66
CA SER A 133 15.81 -0.76 26.55
C SER A 133 15.10 -1.11 25.25
N SER A 134 14.76 -0.08 24.46
CA SER A 134 13.98 -0.16 23.21
C SER A 134 14.67 -1.00 22.12
N SER A 135 15.90 -1.43 22.36
CA SER A 135 16.76 -2.19 21.43
C SER A 135 16.47 -3.70 21.31
N THR A 136 15.52 -4.28 22.05
CA THR A 136 15.24 -5.74 21.95
C THR A 136 13.76 -6.05 21.76
N CYS A 137 12.87 -5.07 21.78
CA CYS A 137 11.44 -5.36 21.61
C CYS A 137 11.02 -5.35 20.13
N ARG A 138 10.58 -6.51 19.65
CA ARG A 138 9.77 -6.61 18.42
C ARG A 138 8.36 -6.18 18.76
N GLY A 139 7.94 -5.06 18.20
CA GLY A 139 6.59 -4.54 18.34
C GLY A 139 5.63 -5.23 17.38
N ILE A 140 4.34 -5.08 17.67
CA ILE A 140 3.25 -5.49 16.81
C ILE A 140 2.58 -4.23 16.31
N TRP A 141 2.26 -4.22 15.02
CA TRP A 141 1.51 -3.12 14.43
C TRP A 141 0.12 -3.01 15.03
N SER A 142 -0.28 -1.79 15.39
CA SER A 142 -1.67 -1.46 15.61
C SER A 142 -2.48 -1.70 14.33
N PRO A 143 -3.81 -1.79 14.44
CA PRO A 143 -4.68 -1.64 13.29
C PRO A 143 -4.40 -0.31 12.58
N PHE A 144 -4.61 -0.30 11.26
CA PHE A 144 -4.58 0.91 10.47
C PHE A 144 -5.72 1.85 10.87
N SER A 145 -5.39 3.13 11.03
CA SER A 145 -6.31 4.23 11.31
C SER A 145 -6.33 5.19 10.12
N ALA A 146 -7.50 5.67 9.72
CA ALA A 146 -7.63 6.54 8.55
C ALA A 146 -6.87 7.85 8.74
N SER A 147 -6.04 8.20 7.75
CA SER A 147 -5.29 9.46 7.73
C SER A 147 -6.22 10.56 7.22
N LEU A 148 -6.72 11.40 8.14
CA LEU A 148 -7.67 12.48 7.81
C LEU A 148 -7.05 13.68 7.08
N LEU A 149 -5.72 13.72 6.89
CA LEU A 149 -4.98 14.90 6.44
C LEU A 149 -4.13 14.69 5.18
N SER A 150 -4.44 13.70 4.34
CA SER A 150 -3.62 13.45 3.16
C SER A 150 -4.11 14.19 1.90
N SER A 151 -3.35 15.20 1.50
CA SER A 151 -3.48 15.84 0.19
C SER A 151 -2.73 15.03 -0.86
N CYS A 152 -3.18 15.12 -2.11
CA CYS A 152 -2.45 14.59 -3.25
C CYS A 152 -1.39 15.57 -3.70
N ASP A 153 -0.14 15.12 -3.82
CA ASP A 153 0.96 15.94 -4.35
C ASP A 153 0.75 16.35 -5.81
N SER A 154 0.01 15.54 -6.58
CA SER A 154 -0.45 15.85 -7.93
C SER A 154 -1.96 15.74 -7.99
N SER A 155 -2.60 16.74 -8.60
CA SER A 155 -4.06 16.79 -8.73
C SER A 155 -4.60 16.04 -9.97
N CYS A 156 -3.72 15.45 -10.80
CA CYS A 156 -4.13 14.82 -12.05
C CYS A 156 -3.40 13.49 -12.38
N GLY A 157 -4.04 12.69 -13.24
CA GLY A 157 -3.51 11.55 -13.95
C GLY A 157 -3.42 10.24 -13.16
N LEU A 158 -3.90 10.18 -11.91
CA LEU A 158 -3.51 9.13 -10.95
C LEU A 158 -1.98 9.01 -10.85
N CYS A 159 -1.31 10.16 -10.80
CA CYS A 159 0.15 10.24 -10.81
C CYS A 159 0.75 10.48 -9.42
N ALA A 160 -0.06 10.86 -8.44
CA ALA A 160 0.38 11.04 -7.06
C ALA A 160 -0.15 9.94 -6.17
N HIS A 161 0.46 9.83 -5.00
CA HIS A 161 0.00 8.97 -3.92
C HIS A 161 -0.32 9.83 -2.70
N ARG A 162 -1.29 9.37 -1.90
CA ARG A 162 -1.59 9.97 -0.60
C ARG A 162 -1.71 8.88 0.45
N ALA A 163 -1.28 9.18 1.67
CA ALA A 163 -1.42 8.24 2.79
C ALA A 163 -2.89 8.18 3.23
N VAL A 164 -3.55 7.04 3.11
CA VAL A 164 -4.96 6.88 3.51
C VAL A 164 -5.12 6.25 4.88
N ALA A 165 -4.09 5.56 5.35
CA ALA A 165 -4.09 5.05 6.70
C ALA A 165 -2.68 5.00 7.29
N GLU A 166 -2.62 5.17 8.61
CA GLU A 166 -1.42 5.07 9.40
C GLU A 166 -1.63 4.12 10.57
N ARG A 167 -0.56 3.46 11.00
CA ARG A 167 -0.54 2.55 12.15
C ARG A 167 0.66 2.84 13.02
N GLN A 168 0.54 2.54 14.30
CA GLN A 168 1.59 2.72 15.28
C GLN A 168 2.20 1.37 15.66
N CYS A 169 3.49 1.38 15.95
CA CYS A 169 4.15 0.20 16.50
C CYS A 169 3.90 0.15 18.01
N ILE A 170 3.38 -0.97 18.51
CA ILE A 170 3.05 -1.17 19.92
C ILE A 170 3.95 -2.26 20.50
N PRO A 171 4.55 -2.06 21.70
CA PRO A 171 4.53 -0.82 22.46
C PRO A 171 5.39 0.28 21.82
N GLU A 172 5.08 1.53 22.12
CA GLU A 172 5.86 2.67 21.63
C GLU A 172 7.35 2.50 21.99
N GLY A 173 8.22 2.73 21.02
CA GLY A 173 9.67 2.49 21.14
C GLY A 173 10.14 1.10 20.70
N CYS A 174 9.24 0.20 20.31
CA CYS A 174 9.60 -1.09 19.72
C CYS A 174 9.75 -1.04 18.19
N THR A 175 10.43 -2.04 17.64
CA THR A 175 10.66 -2.16 16.20
C THR A 175 9.58 -3.01 15.56
N CYS A 176 8.92 -2.50 14.51
CA CYS A 176 7.93 -3.25 13.72
C CYS A 176 8.40 -3.37 12.27
N GLU A 177 8.15 -4.52 11.65
CA GLU A 177 8.56 -4.83 10.28
C GLU A 177 7.51 -4.39 9.25
N GLY A 178 7.93 -3.70 8.19
CA GLY A 178 7.07 -3.19 7.12
C GLY A 178 6.61 -1.73 7.31
N SER A 179 5.82 -1.20 6.38
CA SER A 179 5.45 0.22 6.35
C SER A 179 4.42 0.59 7.43
N ASN A 180 4.54 1.76 8.03
CA ASN A 180 3.55 2.34 8.95
C ASN A 180 2.43 3.10 8.23
N LYS A 181 2.54 3.30 6.92
CA LYS A 181 1.55 4.01 6.10
C LYS A 181 1.03 3.11 4.99
N LEU A 182 -0.25 3.28 4.68
CA LEU A 182 -0.88 2.75 3.50
C LEU A 182 -1.15 3.91 2.53
N TYR A 183 -0.74 3.74 1.28
CA TYR A 183 -0.92 4.74 0.23
C TYR A 183 -1.95 4.27 -0.80
N GLU A 184 -2.63 5.24 -1.40
CA GLU A 184 -3.42 5.04 -2.62
C GLU A 184 -3.01 6.04 -3.68
N ARG A 185 -3.22 5.69 -4.96
CA ARG A 185 -3.10 6.67 -6.05
C ARG A 185 -4.23 7.69 -5.96
N CYS A 186 -3.92 8.91 -6.34
CA CYS A 186 -4.90 9.97 -6.35
C CYS A 186 -4.61 11.03 -7.42
N GLY A 187 -5.56 11.96 -7.58
CA GLY A 187 -5.61 12.87 -8.73
C GLY A 187 -6.31 12.24 -9.93
N GLU A 188 -7.57 11.83 -9.76
CA GLU A 188 -8.36 11.11 -10.78
C GLU A 188 -8.62 11.89 -12.08
N LYS A 189 -8.42 13.22 -12.07
CA LYS A 189 -8.65 14.04 -13.27
C LYS A 189 -7.55 13.79 -14.31
N PRO A 190 -7.84 13.60 -15.60
CA PRO A 190 -6.79 13.46 -16.61
C PRO A 190 -5.88 14.68 -16.67
N CYS A 191 -4.57 14.46 -16.82
CA CYS A 191 -3.59 15.52 -17.05
C CYS A 191 -3.65 15.95 -18.52
N TRP A 192 -3.91 17.24 -18.78
CA TRP A 192 -4.03 17.77 -20.13
C TRP A 192 -2.70 17.81 -20.90
N ASN A 193 -1.60 17.93 -20.17
CA ASN A 193 -0.24 18.04 -20.68
C ASN A 193 0.43 16.68 -20.95
N LYS A 194 -0.28 15.56 -20.77
CA LYS A 194 0.29 14.21 -20.92
C LYS A 194 -0.38 13.44 -22.04
N LYS A 195 0.43 12.80 -22.89
CA LYS A 195 -0.05 11.85 -23.91
C LYS A 195 -0.75 10.68 -23.20
N GLY A 196 -2.05 10.50 -23.46
CA GLY A 196 -2.90 9.51 -22.79
C GLY A 196 -3.60 9.98 -21.51
N GLY A 197 -3.27 11.17 -21.00
CA GLY A 197 -3.92 11.83 -19.85
C GLY A 197 -3.75 11.17 -18.48
N CYS A 198 -3.37 9.89 -18.40
CA CYS A 198 -3.16 9.15 -17.15
C CYS A 198 -1.71 8.68 -16.99
N CYS A 199 -1.32 8.35 -15.77
CA CYS A 199 -0.05 7.70 -15.46
C CYS A 199 -0.09 6.21 -15.78
N GLU A 200 1.10 5.62 -15.89
CA GLU A 200 1.26 4.21 -16.26
C GLU A 200 0.49 3.30 -15.29
N GLY A 201 -0.19 2.29 -15.85
CA GLY A 201 -1.13 1.45 -15.10
C GLY A 201 -2.52 2.08 -14.90
N ALA A 202 -2.80 3.24 -15.49
CA ALA A 202 -4.13 3.85 -15.51
C ALA A 202 -4.54 4.30 -16.92
N SER A 203 -5.84 4.26 -17.21
CA SER A 203 -6.43 4.75 -18.46
C SER A 203 -7.63 5.64 -18.22
N ILE A 204 -7.93 6.48 -19.20
CA ILE A 204 -9.13 7.32 -19.17
C ILE A 204 -10.35 6.44 -19.37
N VAL A 205 -11.28 6.54 -18.44
CA VAL A 205 -12.63 5.97 -18.53
C VAL A 205 -13.67 7.08 -18.41
N LEU A 206 -14.86 6.83 -18.95
CA LEU A 206 -16.01 7.72 -18.82
C LEU A 206 -16.89 7.21 -17.68
N ILE A 207 -17.02 8.02 -16.62
CA ILE A 207 -17.92 7.78 -15.49
C ILE A 207 -18.81 9.01 -15.37
N ASP A 208 -20.13 8.84 -15.46
CA ASP A 208 -21.12 9.93 -15.38
C ASP A 208 -20.83 11.10 -16.34
N GLY A 209 -20.38 10.80 -17.56
CA GLY A 209 -20.03 11.81 -18.57
C GLY A 209 -18.72 12.56 -18.31
N LYS A 210 -18.00 12.25 -17.22
CA LYS A 210 -16.70 12.83 -16.89
C LYS A 210 -15.58 11.86 -17.27
N ARG A 211 -14.52 12.41 -17.87
CA ARG A 211 -13.27 11.68 -18.12
C ARG A 211 -12.49 11.61 -16.81
N VAL A 212 -12.24 10.40 -16.33
CA VAL A 212 -11.45 10.15 -15.12
C VAL A 212 -10.41 9.07 -15.42
N CYS A 213 -9.26 9.15 -14.76
CA CYS A 213 -8.25 8.11 -14.79
C CYS A 213 -8.65 7.00 -13.82
N LYS A 214 -8.58 5.76 -14.28
CA LYS A 214 -8.82 4.56 -13.46
C LYS A 214 -7.71 3.56 -13.70
N GLU A 215 -7.27 2.88 -12.64
CA GLU A 215 -6.28 1.82 -12.75
C GLU A 215 -6.79 0.70 -13.67
N ILE A 216 -5.91 0.21 -14.53
CA ILE A 216 -6.17 -0.88 -15.46
C ILE A 216 -5.56 -2.14 -14.84
N ASN A 217 -6.39 -3.13 -14.55
CA ASN A 217 -6.01 -4.42 -13.95
C ASN A 217 -5.31 -5.34 -14.93
#